data_AF-A0AAW2ERD4-F1
#
_entry.id   AF-A0AAW2ERD4-F1
#
_cell.length_a   1.000
_cell.length_b   1.000
_cell.length_c   1.000
_cell.angle_alpha   90.00
_cell.angle_beta   90.00
_cell.angle_gamma   90.00
#
_symmetry.space_group_name_H-M   'P 1'
#
loop_
_entity.id
_entity.type
_entity.pdbx_description
1 polymer ?
#
loop_
_entity_poly.entity_id
_entity_poly.type
_entity_poly.pdbx_seq_one_letter_code
_entity_poly.pdbx_strand_id
1 'polypeptide(L)'
;MLLAHLFPSKKIIRHNKQFYKPSIADAKESIIKRIHTCGDVTINQESLKKKAEELNITVQPYILIVGTTLDDIRNHFISIDDVLYSVNFTLEAVDLCFKVFQVFHMNYPIFSEHLWIIIQRGIYNFTTKWDTVFPNIEHVIKKLEEKATL
;
A
#
# COMPACT_ATOMS: atom_id res chain seq x y z
N MET A 1 6.40 1.76 7.62
CA MET A 1 7.06 2.23 6.39
C MET A 1 7.40 3.72 6.47
N LEU A 2 8.67 4.09 6.23
CA LEU A 2 9.19 5.46 6.34
C LEU A 2 8.64 6.40 5.24
N LEU A 3 8.43 5.87 4.03
CA LEU A 3 7.92 6.59 2.85
C LEU A 3 6.65 7.41 3.13
N ALA A 4 5.73 6.87 3.93
CA ALA A 4 4.49 7.56 4.28
C ALA A 4 4.69 8.82 5.14
N HIS A 5 5.78 8.90 5.92
CA HIS A 5 6.14 10.08 6.69
C HIS A 5 6.88 11.11 5.82
N LEU A 6 7.72 10.65 4.89
CA LEU A 6 8.44 11.53 3.96
C LEU A 6 7.51 12.17 2.93
N PHE A 7 6.54 11.40 2.43
CA PHE A 7 5.62 11.80 1.38
C PHE A 7 4.18 11.58 1.86
N PRO A 8 3.64 12.44 2.74
CA PRO A 8 2.28 12.30 3.23
C PRO A 8 1.28 12.52 2.09
N SER A 9 0.16 11.78 2.12
CA SER A 9 -0.91 11.94 1.14
C SER A 9 -1.53 13.35 1.24
N LYS A 10 -1.75 13.98 0.09
CA LYS A 10 -2.55 15.21 -0.03
C LYS A 10 -3.96 14.93 -0.59
N LYS A 11 -4.28 13.66 -0.85
CA LYS A 11 -5.57 13.25 -1.43
C LYS A 11 -6.69 13.44 -0.40
N ILE A 12 -7.87 13.85 -0.86
CA ILE A 12 -9.09 13.90 -0.07
C ILE A 12 -10.09 12.95 -0.73
N ILE A 13 -10.62 12.02 0.05
CA ILE A 13 -11.62 11.04 -0.39
C ILE A 13 -12.99 11.64 -0.07
N ARG A 14 -13.88 11.68 -1.06
CA ARG A 14 -15.23 12.20 -0.89
C ARG A 14 -16.19 11.02 -0.69
N HIS A 15 -16.91 11.01 0.42
CA HIS A 15 -17.92 10.00 0.73
C HIS A 15 -19.17 10.67 1.30
N ASN A 16 -20.35 10.43 0.71
CA ASN A 16 -21.66 10.92 1.18
C ASN A 16 -21.64 12.38 1.67
N LYS A 17 -21.12 13.30 0.85
CA LYS A 17 -20.95 14.75 1.12
C LYS A 17 -19.94 15.11 2.23
N GLN A 18 -19.29 14.12 2.84
CA GLN A 18 -18.18 14.30 3.76
C GLN A 18 -16.84 14.13 3.05
N PHE A 19 -15.81 14.76 3.61
CA PHE A 19 -14.44 14.70 3.13
C PHE A 19 -13.59 13.94 4.15
N TYR A 20 -13.01 12.83 3.70
CA TYR A 20 -12.08 12.03 4.49
C TYR A 20 -10.65 12.30 4.01
N LYS A 21 -9.81 12.79 4.92
CA LYS A 21 -8.38 13.00 4.66
C LYS A 21 -7.61 11.80 5.23
N PRO A 22 -6.99 10.95 4.40
CA PRO A 22 -6.17 9.85 4.87
C PRO A 22 -5.03 10.34 5.76
N SER A 23 -4.86 9.70 6.91
CA SER A 23 -3.73 9.95 7.80
C SER A 23 -2.46 9.25 7.30
N ILE A 24 -1.30 9.61 7.89
CA ILE A 24 -0.06 8.87 7.67
C ILE A 24 -0.21 7.40 8.12
N ALA A 25 -1.00 7.14 9.17
CA ALA A 25 -1.28 5.79 9.63
C ALA A 25 -2.07 5.01 8.57
N ASP A 26 -3.10 5.60 7.96
CA ASP A 26 -3.86 4.94 6.88
C ASP A 26 -2.98 4.60 5.68
N ALA A 27 -2.08 5.52 5.29
CA ALA A 27 -1.13 5.27 4.22
C ALA A 27 -0.14 4.14 4.57
N LYS A 28 0.31 4.04 5.83
CA LYS A 28 1.19 2.94 6.27
C LYS A 28 0.47 1.60 6.26
N GLU A 29 -0.70 1.56 6.88
CA GLU A 29 -1.46 0.32 7.07
C GLU A 29 -2.05 -0.23 5.77
N SER A 30 -2.37 0.65 4.82
CA SER A 30 -2.84 0.23 3.49
C SER A 30 -1.75 -0.41 2.62
N ILE A 31 -0.48 -0.30 3.00
CA ILE A 31 0.62 -1.03 2.36
C ILE A 31 0.99 -2.24 3.21
N ILE A 32 1.37 -1.99 4.47
CA ILE A 32 1.84 -3.01 5.41
C ILE A 32 1.02 -2.92 6.69
N LYS A 33 0.15 -3.90 6.90
CA LYS A 33 -0.61 -4.08 8.14
C LYS A 33 0.14 -5.04 9.06
N ARG A 34 0.35 -4.64 10.31
CA ARG A 34 0.88 -5.52 11.35
C ARG A 34 -0.25 -6.04 12.22
N ILE A 35 -0.25 -7.35 12.46
CA ILE A 35 -1.10 -8.01 13.46
C ILE A 35 -0.24 -8.77 14.46
N HIS A 36 -0.78 -9.03 15.66
CA HIS A 36 -0.02 -9.65 16.74
C HIS A 36 0.13 -11.15 16.54
N THR A 37 -0.95 -11.82 16.13
CA THR A 37 -0.99 -13.27 15.96
C THR A 37 -1.68 -13.67 14.66
N CYS A 38 -1.42 -14.87 14.16
CA CYS A 38 -2.14 -15.39 13.00
C CYS A 38 -3.65 -15.58 13.27
N GLY A 39 -4.08 -15.68 14.54
CA GLY A 39 -5.49 -15.75 14.90
C GLY A 39 -6.25 -14.45 14.59
N ASP A 40 -5.54 -13.33 14.47
CA ASP A 40 -6.12 -12.01 14.22
C ASP A 40 -6.35 -11.72 12.72
N VAL A 41 -5.95 -12.64 11.83
CA VAL A 41 -6.05 -12.46 10.37
C VAL A 41 -7.48 -12.17 9.93
N THR A 42 -8.42 -13.04 10.33
CA THR A 42 -9.83 -12.93 9.92
C THR A 42 -10.45 -11.64 10.42
N ILE A 43 -10.18 -11.29 11.69
CA ILE A 43 -10.65 -10.05 12.32
C ILE A 43 -10.12 -8.83 11.55
N ASN A 44 -8.85 -8.88 11.14
CA ASN A 44 -8.24 -7.81 10.34
C ASN A 44 -8.88 -7.68 8.95
N GLN A 45 -9.11 -8.80 8.25
CA GLN A 45 -9.77 -8.81 6.94
C GLN A 45 -11.19 -8.26 7.02
N GLU A 46 -11.98 -8.67 8.01
CA GLU A 46 -13.33 -8.15 8.24
C GLU A 46 -13.34 -6.66 8.55
N SER A 47 -12.41 -6.19 9.40
CA SER A 47 -12.27 -4.77 9.71
C SER A 47 -11.94 -3.93 8.47
N LEU A 48 -11.06 -4.43 7.59
CA LEU A 48 -10.71 -3.77 6.34
C LEU A 48 -11.89 -3.73 5.36
N LYS A 49 -12.64 -4.83 5.22
CA LYS A 49 -13.84 -4.89 4.37
C LYS A 49 -14.89 -3.89 4.86
N LYS A 50 -15.16 -3.85 6.17
CA LYS A 50 -16.09 -2.90 6.77
C LYS A 50 -15.66 -1.44 6.50
N LYS A 51 -14.39 -1.11 6.71
CA LYS A 51 -13.87 0.24 6.42
C LYS A 51 -13.96 0.59 4.94
N ALA A 52 -13.75 -0.39 4.06
CA ALA A 52 -13.87 -0.19 2.62
C ALA A 52 -15.33 0.08 2.21
N GLU A 53 -16.28 -0.68 2.76
CA GLU A 53 -17.72 -0.47 2.58
C GLU A 53 -18.17 0.91 3.10
N GLU A 54 -17.75 1.30 4.31
CA GLU A 54 -18.04 2.60 4.92
C GLU A 54 -17.53 3.80 4.09
N LEU A 55 -16.49 3.60 3.27
CA LEU A 55 -15.89 4.62 2.42
C LEU A 55 -16.27 4.48 0.95
N ASN A 56 -17.08 3.48 0.59
CA ASN A 56 -17.42 3.11 -0.78
C ASN A 56 -16.19 2.93 -1.67
N ILE A 57 -15.19 2.20 -1.16
CA ILE A 57 -13.96 1.82 -1.87
C ILE A 57 -13.82 0.30 -1.90
N THR A 58 -12.95 -0.19 -2.77
CA THR A 58 -12.59 -1.61 -2.82
C THR A 58 -11.37 -1.88 -1.95
N VAL A 59 -11.35 -3.04 -1.28
CA VAL A 59 -10.12 -3.56 -0.66
C VAL A 59 -9.16 -3.93 -1.78
N GLN A 60 -7.93 -3.45 -1.69
CA GLN A 60 -6.85 -3.79 -2.62
C GLN A 60 -5.87 -4.74 -1.93
N PRO A 61 -5.08 -5.51 -2.69
CA PRO A 61 -3.99 -6.30 -2.12
C PRO A 61 -3.12 -5.50 -1.15
N TYR A 62 -2.74 -6.15 -0.05
CA TYR A 62 -1.92 -5.52 0.99
C TYR A 62 -1.01 -6.55 1.65
N ILE A 63 0.06 -6.05 2.26
CA ILE A 63 1.04 -6.88 2.96
C ILE A 63 0.60 -7.01 4.41
N LEU A 64 0.61 -8.23 4.91
CA LEU A 64 0.31 -8.54 6.29
C LEU A 64 1.57 -9.12 6.94
N ILE A 65 2.01 -8.49 8.03
CA ILE A 65 3.12 -8.99 8.85
C ILE A 65 2.60 -9.39 10.22
N VAL A 66 3.04 -10.54 10.72
CA VAL A 66 2.64 -11.06 12.03
C VAL A 66 3.81 -10.95 12.99
N GLY A 67 3.59 -10.24 14.09
CA GLY A 67 4.63 -9.96 15.08
C GLY A 67 4.17 -9.01 16.17
N THR A 68 4.71 -9.21 17.37
CA THR A 68 4.33 -8.37 18.54
C THR A 68 4.99 -7.00 18.49
N THR A 69 6.24 -6.95 18.03
CA THR A 69 7.07 -5.74 17.89
C THR A 69 7.62 -5.64 16.47
N LEU A 70 8.41 -4.60 16.19
CA LEU A 70 9.12 -4.49 14.91
C LEU A 70 10.35 -5.41 14.83
N ASP A 71 10.88 -5.83 15.99
CA ASP A 71 12.03 -6.72 16.11
C ASP A 71 11.63 -8.20 16.17
N ASP A 72 10.32 -8.48 16.28
CA ASP A 72 9.74 -9.83 16.41
C ASP A 72 8.69 -10.06 15.30
N ILE A 73 9.10 -9.91 14.04
CA ILE A 73 8.27 -10.27 12.88
C ILE A 73 8.54 -11.74 12.52
N ARG A 74 7.50 -12.57 12.57
CA ARG A 74 7.60 -14.03 12.40
C ARG A 74 7.08 -14.53 11.06
N ASN A 75 6.05 -13.88 10.53
CA ASN A 75 5.43 -14.28 9.28
C ASN A 75 5.13 -13.07 8.40
N HIS A 76 5.24 -13.29 7.10
CA HIS A 76 4.99 -12.30 6.07
C HIS A 76 4.02 -12.90 5.06
N PHE A 77 2.98 -12.14 4.74
CA PHE A 77 1.97 -12.54 3.79
C PHE A 77 1.60 -11.40 2.85
N ILE A 78 1.08 -11.76 1.70
CA ILE A 78 0.24 -10.88 0.90
C ILE A 78 -1.18 -11.39 1.00
N SER A 79 -2.10 -10.51 1.35
CA SER A 79 -3.54 -10.78 1.26
C SER A 79 -4.02 -10.36 -0.12
N ILE A 80 -4.56 -11.31 -0.87
CA ILE A 80 -5.29 -11.05 -2.11
C ILE A 80 -6.71 -11.55 -1.87
N ASP A 81 -7.65 -10.63 -1.81
CA ASP A 81 -8.99 -10.88 -1.27
C ASP A 81 -8.89 -11.58 0.11
N ASP A 82 -9.48 -12.77 0.23
CA ASP A 82 -9.51 -13.57 1.46
C ASP A 82 -8.36 -14.60 1.54
N VAL A 83 -7.49 -14.66 0.54
CA VAL A 83 -6.39 -15.64 0.48
C VAL A 83 -5.08 -15.01 0.92
N LEU A 84 -4.37 -15.70 1.81
CA LEU A 84 -3.02 -15.33 2.23
C LEU A 84 -1.95 -16.14 1.50
N TYR A 85 -0.99 -15.45 0.92
CA TYR A 85 0.19 -16.04 0.29
C TYR A 85 1.42 -15.76 1.15
N SER A 86 2.08 -16.81 1.64
CA SER A 86 3.26 -16.67 2.50
C SER A 86 4.51 -16.34 1.68
N VAL A 87 5.34 -15.45 2.22
CA VAL A 87 6.64 -15.07 1.68
C VAL A 87 7.69 -15.05 2.79
N ASN A 88 8.97 -15.04 2.43
CA ASN A 88 10.06 -15.18 3.41
C ASN A 88 10.34 -13.88 4.17
N PHE A 89 10.25 -12.73 3.49
CA PHE A 89 10.58 -11.43 4.07
C PHE A 89 9.70 -10.30 3.54
N THR A 90 9.61 -9.20 4.30
CA THR A 90 8.75 -8.05 3.96
C THR A 90 9.05 -7.46 2.59
N LEU A 91 10.33 -7.40 2.18
CA LEU A 91 10.70 -6.85 0.87
C LEU A 91 10.18 -7.71 -0.30
N GLU A 92 10.19 -9.04 -0.16
CA GLU A 92 9.56 -9.97 -1.11
C GLU A 92 8.05 -9.72 -1.18
N ALA A 93 7.41 -9.46 -0.03
CA ALA A 93 6.00 -9.09 0.01
C ALA A 93 5.70 -7.79 -0.76
N VAL A 94 6.58 -6.79 -0.67
CA VAL A 94 6.44 -5.53 -1.44
C VAL A 94 6.56 -5.81 -2.94
N ASP A 95 7.56 -6.58 -3.36
CA ASP A 95 7.79 -6.89 -4.77
C ASP A 95 6.65 -7.71 -5.38
N LEU A 96 6.21 -8.77 -4.68
CA LEU A 96 5.10 -9.59 -5.16
C LEU A 96 3.77 -8.82 -5.12
N CYS A 97 3.52 -7.98 -4.12
CA CYS A 97 2.31 -7.16 -4.06
C CYS A 97 2.27 -6.15 -5.22
N PHE A 98 3.42 -5.52 -5.52
CA PHE A 98 3.56 -4.66 -6.70
C PHE A 98 3.20 -5.41 -8.00
N LYS A 99 3.76 -6.60 -8.20
CA LYS A 99 3.50 -7.43 -9.38
C LYS A 99 2.04 -7.85 -9.49
N VAL A 100 1.37 -8.17 -8.37
CA VAL A 100 -0.06 -8.48 -8.33
C VAL A 100 -0.88 -7.30 -8.89
N PHE A 101 -0.59 -6.06 -8.48
CA PHE A 101 -1.29 -4.91 -9.05
C PHE A 101 -1.15 -4.83 -10.57
N GLN A 102 0.06 -5.06 -11.07
CA GLN A 102 0.34 -4.97 -12.51
C GLN A 102 -0.30 -6.11 -13.30
N VAL A 103 -0.14 -7.36 -12.87
CA VAL A 103 -0.62 -8.55 -13.57
C VAL A 103 -2.14 -8.58 -13.64
N PHE A 104 -2.82 -8.18 -12.56
CA PHE A 104 -4.28 -8.19 -12.50
C PHE A 104 -4.92 -6.84 -12.85
N HIS A 105 -4.13 -5.86 -13.30
CA HIS A 105 -4.60 -4.49 -13.58
C HIS A 105 -5.44 -3.88 -12.44
N MET A 106 -5.01 -4.13 -11.21
CA MET A 106 -5.70 -3.63 -10.02
C MET A 106 -5.27 -2.19 -9.71
N ASN A 107 -6.17 -1.44 -9.09
CA ASN A 107 -5.85 -0.11 -8.58
C ASN A 107 -4.95 -0.23 -7.34
N TYR A 108 -4.09 0.76 -7.12
CA TYR A 108 -3.40 0.84 -5.82
C TYR A 108 -4.38 1.21 -4.69
N PRO A 109 -4.07 0.83 -3.43
CA PRO A 109 -4.84 1.26 -2.28
C PRO A 109 -4.97 2.78 -2.23
N ILE A 110 -6.19 3.30 -2.13
CA ILE A 110 -6.48 4.74 -2.26
C ILE A 110 -5.72 5.62 -1.24
N PHE A 111 -5.40 5.08 -0.06
CA PHE A 111 -4.68 5.79 1.00
C PHE A 111 -3.17 5.92 0.73
N SER A 112 -2.62 5.07 -0.14
CA SER A 112 -1.19 4.97 -0.42
C SER A 112 -0.84 4.90 -1.91
N GLU A 113 -1.79 5.18 -2.80
CA GLU A 113 -1.61 5.20 -4.25
C GLU A 113 -0.38 6.03 -4.67
N HIS A 114 -0.18 7.20 -4.06
CA HIS A 114 0.98 8.04 -4.34
C HIS A 114 2.31 7.37 -3.96
N LEU A 115 2.33 6.54 -2.91
CA LEU A 115 3.53 5.80 -2.51
C LEU A 115 3.81 4.65 -3.47
N TRP A 116 2.78 3.97 -3.95
CA TRP A 116 2.92 2.95 -4.98
C TRP A 116 3.37 3.53 -6.31
N ILE A 117 2.96 4.75 -6.68
CA ILE A 117 3.49 5.46 -7.85
C ILE A 117 4.98 5.78 -7.69
N ILE A 118 5.45 6.15 -6.49
CA ILE A 118 6.89 6.30 -6.22
C ILE A 118 7.62 4.97 -6.41
N ILE A 119 7.06 3.86 -5.92
CA ILE A 119 7.66 2.53 -6.11
C ILE A 119 7.70 2.17 -7.60
N GLN A 120 6.59 2.35 -8.30
CA GLN A 120 6.46 2.02 -9.73
C GLN A 120 7.46 2.80 -10.60
N ARG A 121 7.46 4.13 -10.48
CA ARG A 121 8.28 5.00 -11.35
C ARG A 121 9.70 5.16 -10.85
N GLY A 122 9.90 5.23 -9.53
CA GLY A 122 11.21 5.52 -8.95
C GLY A 122 12.05 4.28 -8.60
N ILE A 123 11.44 3.09 -8.47
CA ILE A 123 12.18 1.85 -8.18
C ILE A 123 12.11 0.90 -9.37
N TYR A 124 10.92 0.64 -9.91
CA TYR A 124 10.74 -0.25 -11.06
C TYR A 124 10.96 0.44 -12.42
N ASN A 125 11.10 1.76 -12.45
CA ASN A 125 11.26 2.56 -13.68
C ASN A 125 10.20 2.22 -14.73
N PHE A 126 8.95 2.07 -14.28
CA PHE A 126 7.84 1.63 -15.09
C PHE A 126 6.71 2.66 -15.07
N THR A 127 6.05 2.87 -16.20
CA THR A 127 4.93 3.80 -16.35
C THR A 127 3.79 3.15 -17.12
N THR A 128 2.55 3.49 -16.76
CA THR A 128 1.36 3.08 -17.52
C THR A 128 0.56 4.30 -17.96
N LYS A 129 -0.30 4.12 -18.98
CA LYS A 129 -1.26 5.15 -19.39
C LYS A 129 -2.32 5.47 -18.33
N TRP A 130 -2.40 4.68 -17.25
CA TRP A 130 -3.36 4.82 -16.17
C TRP A 130 -2.74 5.47 -14.92
N ASP A 131 -1.45 5.83 -14.96
CA ASP A 131 -0.75 6.40 -13.82
C ASP A 131 -1.40 7.70 -13.36
N THR A 132 -1.81 7.74 -12.09
CA THR A 132 -2.26 8.98 -11.45
C THR A 132 -1.08 9.91 -11.19
N VAL A 133 -1.19 11.15 -11.64
CA VAL A 133 -0.17 12.18 -11.38
C VAL A 133 -0.41 12.82 -10.02
N PHE A 134 0.63 12.83 -9.19
CA PHE A 134 0.62 13.44 -7.87
C PHE A 134 1.67 14.57 -7.80
N PRO A 135 1.25 15.85 -7.92
CA PRO A 135 2.20 16.97 -7.97
C PRO A 135 3.16 17.05 -6.78
N ASN A 136 2.74 16.57 -5.60
CA ASN A 136 3.55 16.59 -4.39
C ASN A 136 4.72 15.59 -4.38
N ILE A 137 4.73 14.61 -5.28
CA ILE A 137 5.80 13.61 -5.37
C ILE A 137 6.56 13.67 -6.70
N GLU A 138 6.10 14.45 -7.68
CA GLU A 138 6.71 14.48 -9.02
C GLU A 138 8.19 14.90 -8.96
N HIS A 139 8.53 15.87 -8.12
CA HIS A 139 9.92 16.28 -7.90
C HIS A 139 10.81 15.15 -7.31
N VAL A 140 10.20 14.26 -6.51
CA VAL A 140 10.88 13.10 -5.91
C VAL A 140 11.15 12.07 -6.98
N ILE A 141 10.12 11.76 -7.77
CA ILE A 141 10.21 10.77 -8.85
C ILE A 141 11.28 11.21 -9.85
N LYS A 142 11.24 12.47 -10.31
CA LYS A 142 12.26 13.00 -11.23
C LYS A 142 13.68 12.83 -10.68
N LYS A 143 13.90 13.12 -9.39
CA LYS A 143 15.20 12.98 -8.75
C LYS A 143 15.66 11.52 -8.63
N LEU A 144 14.72 10.58 -8.50
CA LEU A 144 15.02 9.13 -8.49
C LEU A 144 15.36 8.64 -9.90
N GLU A 145 14.59 9.06 -10.91
CA GLU A 145 14.83 8.75 -12.33
C GLU A 145 16.22 9.26 -12.80
N GLU A 146 16.59 10.49 -12.43
CA GLU A 146 17.91 11.09 -12.75
C GLU A 146 19.08 10.25 -12.20
N LYS A 147 18.92 9.67 -11.01
CA LYS A 147 19.96 8.83 -10.38
C LYS A 147 20.08 7.44 -11.00
N ALA A 148 19.00 6.91 -11.59
CA ALA A 148 19.03 5.60 -12.22
C ALA A 148 19.75 5.59 -13.57
N THR A 149 20.09 6.77 -14.12
CA THR A 149 20.73 6.94 -15.43
C THR A 149 22.26 7.13 -15.32
N LEU A 150 22.80 7.16 -14.09
CA LEU A 150 24.23 7.25 -13.78
C LEU A 150 24.79 5.88 -13.40
#